data_AF-A0A438GM98-F1
#
_entry.id   AF-A0A438GM98-F1
#
_cell.length_a   1.000
_cell.length_b   1.000
_cell.length_c   1.000
_cell.angle_alpha   90.00
_cell.angle_beta   90.00
_cell.angle_gamma   90.00
#
_symmetry.space_group_name_H-M   'P 1'
#
loop_
_entity.id
_entity.type
_entity.pdbx_description
1 polymer ?
#
loop_
_entity_poly.entity_id
_entity_poly.type
_entity_poly.pdbx_seq_one_letter_code
_entity_poly.pdbx_strand_id
1 'polypeptide(L)'
;MFRIPVFKCDWVDNKNVIKVDDLGFTLVDFDKIAHKSNPFILASQAKQVFYVQDQLDPRWSVVLSTPQKDFLDKEGGDDLVDNSIEHHPFIGTLPEV
;
A
#
# COMPACT_ATOMS: atom_id res chain seq x y z
N MET A 1 -27.41 -19.93 -10.21
CA MET A 1 -25.97 -20.04 -10.51
C MET A 1 -25.25 -18.97 -9.71
N PHE A 2 -24.38 -19.33 -8.77
CA PHE A 2 -23.61 -18.38 -7.96
C PHE A 2 -22.29 -18.02 -8.67
N ARG A 3 -21.85 -16.76 -8.60
CA ARG A 3 -20.61 -16.27 -9.21
C ARG A 3 -19.84 -15.46 -8.19
N ILE A 4 -18.56 -15.76 -8.02
CA ILE A 4 -17.67 -15.06 -7.09
C ILE A 4 -16.66 -14.27 -7.92
N PRO A 5 -16.55 -12.94 -7.74
CA PRO A 5 -15.51 -12.16 -8.39
C PRO A 5 -14.14 -12.45 -7.74
N VAL A 6 -13.11 -12.52 -8.57
CA VAL A 6 -11.71 -12.70 -8.15
C VAL A 6 -10.83 -11.68 -8.86
N PHE A 7 -9.73 -11.29 -8.23
CA PHE A 7 -8.68 -10.49 -8.88
C PHE A 7 -7.62 -11.42 -9.44
N LYS A 8 -7.10 -11.08 -10.63
CA LYS A 8 -5.89 -11.68 -11.19
C LYS A 8 -4.73 -10.73 -10.90
N CYS A 9 -3.75 -11.20 -10.14
CA CYS A 9 -2.61 -10.44 -9.66
C CYS A 9 -1.33 -10.81 -10.39
N ASP A 10 -0.50 -9.81 -10.62
CA ASP A 10 0.93 -9.99 -10.86
C ASP A 10 1.65 -9.88 -9.52
N TRP A 11 2.25 -10.99 -9.06
CA TRP A 11 2.94 -11.01 -7.79
C TRP A 11 4.36 -10.48 -7.95
N VAL A 12 4.76 -9.55 -7.09
CA VAL A 12 6.18 -9.22 -6.94
C VAL A 12 6.85 -10.36 -6.16
N ASP A 13 8.11 -10.68 -6.45
CA ASP A 13 8.89 -11.57 -5.57
C ASP A 13 8.89 -10.99 -4.14
N ASN A 14 9.13 -11.77 -3.09
CA ASN A 14 9.36 -11.21 -1.75
C ASN A 14 10.87 -11.17 -1.43
N LYS A 15 11.70 -11.80 -2.26
CA LYS A 15 13.15 -11.87 -2.03
C LYS A 15 13.85 -10.66 -2.65
N ASN A 16 14.34 -9.76 -1.79
CA ASN A 16 15.19 -8.61 -2.13
C ASN A 16 14.52 -7.52 -3.00
N VAL A 17 13.20 -7.49 -3.06
CA VAL A 17 12.42 -6.50 -3.84
C VAL A 17 11.40 -5.75 -2.98
N ILE A 18 11.41 -6.04 -1.68
CA ILE A 18 10.75 -5.25 -0.64
C ILE A 18 11.84 -4.86 0.36
N LYS A 19 11.91 -3.58 0.70
CA LYS A 19 12.79 -3.05 1.75
C LYS A 19 12.05 -1.98 2.55
N VAL A 20 12.58 -1.68 3.73
CA VAL A 20 12.17 -0.52 4.52
C VAL A 20 13.35 0.44 4.54
N ASP A 21 13.13 1.70 4.22
CA ASP A 21 14.18 2.72 4.29
C ASP A 21 14.41 3.23 5.73
N ASP A 22 15.38 4.12 5.88
CA ASP A 22 15.75 4.73 7.16
C ASP A 22 14.63 5.60 7.76
N LEU A 23 13.64 5.99 6.95
CA LEU A 23 12.46 6.76 7.37
C LEU A 23 11.26 5.87 7.73
N GLY A 24 11.40 4.55 7.58
CA GLY A 24 10.34 3.58 7.89
C GLY A 24 9.36 3.34 6.74
N PHE A 25 9.59 3.89 5.55
CA PHE A 25 8.72 3.62 4.39
C PHE A 25 9.04 2.26 3.79
N THR A 26 7.98 1.53 3.47
CA THR A 26 8.12 0.32 2.66
C THR A 26 8.31 0.71 1.20
N LEU A 27 9.35 0.18 0.57
CA LEU A 27 9.62 0.34 -0.86
C LEU A 27 9.52 -1.01 -1.56
N VAL A 28 8.95 -0.98 -2.76
CA VAL A 28 8.82 -2.15 -3.64
C VAL A 28 9.50 -1.89 -4.97
N ASP A 29 10.18 -2.91 -5.48
CA ASP A 29 10.75 -2.99 -6.83
C ASP A 29 9.83 -3.88 -7.68
N PHE A 30 9.23 -3.32 -8.72
CA PHE A 30 8.27 -4.01 -9.58
C PHE A 30 8.91 -4.78 -10.75
N ASP A 31 10.23 -4.69 -10.94
CA ASP A 31 10.89 -5.30 -12.10
C ASP A 31 10.92 -6.84 -12.04
N LYS A 32 10.66 -7.42 -10.86
CA LYS A 32 10.70 -8.87 -10.63
C LYS A 32 9.34 -9.44 -10.23
N ILE A 33 8.65 -9.98 -11.22
CA ILE A 33 7.37 -10.67 -11.06
C ILE A 33 7.59 -12.18 -10.82
N ALA A 34 6.92 -12.73 -9.80
CA ALA A 34 6.95 -14.12 -9.36
C ALA A 34 5.55 -14.76 -9.36
N HIS A 35 5.45 -16.00 -8.85
CA HIS A 35 4.21 -16.72 -8.54
C HIS A 35 3.12 -16.75 -9.64
N LYS A 36 3.51 -16.76 -10.93
CA LYS A 36 2.59 -16.74 -12.09
C LYS A 36 1.59 -17.91 -12.14
N SER A 37 1.88 -19.02 -11.46
CA SER A 37 1.02 -20.21 -11.42
C SER A 37 -0.18 -20.08 -10.49
N ASN A 38 -0.20 -19.12 -9.56
CA ASN A 38 -1.32 -18.89 -8.64
C ASN A 38 -1.72 -17.41 -8.59
N PRO A 39 -2.33 -16.87 -9.66
CA PRO A 39 -2.54 -15.43 -9.79
C PRO A 39 -3.84 -14.94 -9.15
N PHE A 40 -4.70 -15.80 -8.60
CA PHE A 40 -6.05 -15.39 -8.21
C PHE A 40 -6.20 -15.21 -6.69
N ILE A 41 -6.88 -14.12 -6.30
CA ILE A 41 -7.31 -13.86 -4.91
C ILE A 41 -8.78 -13.45 -4.85
N LEU A 42 -9.40 -13.64 -3.68
CA LEU A 42 -10.70 -13.06 -3.37
C LEU A 42 -10.55 -11.56 -3.12
N ALA A 43 -11.60 -10.79 -3.41
CA ALA A 43 -11.60 -9.35 -3.11
C ALA A 43 -11.40 -9.05 -1.63
N SER A 44 -11.91 -9.91 -0.73
CA SER A 44 -11.73 -9.80 0.72
C SER A 44 -10.29 -10.00 1.20
N GLN A 45 -9.41 -10.54 0.35
CA GLN A 45 -7.99 -10.75 0.67
C GLN A 45 -7.12 -9.58 0.19
N ALA A 46 -7.66 -8.67 -0.61
CA ALA A 46 -6.92 -7.53 -1.13
C ALA A 46 -7.00 -6.34 -0.17
N LYS A 47 -5.87 -5.65 0.04
CA LYS A 47 -5.81 -4.33 0.67
C LYS A 47 -5.44 -3.31 -0.40
N GLN A 48 -6.18 -2.19 -0.47
CA GLN A 48 -5.83 -1.09 -1.36
C GLN A 48 -4.64 -0.32 -0.79
N VAL A 49 -3.67 -0.02 -1.66
CA VAL A 49 -2.51 0.81 -1.39
C VAL A 49 -2.22 1.67 -2.62
N PHE A 50 -1.44 2.73 -2.43
CA PHE A 50 -0.94 3.60 -3.48
C PHE A 50 0.58 3.44 -3.59
N TYR A 51 1.11 3.73 -4.77
CA TYR A 51 2.54 3.70 -5.03
C TYR A 51 2.99 5.06 -5.57
N VAL A 52 4.09 5.56 -5.03
CA VAL A 52 4.75 6.79 -5.51
C VAL A 52 6.20 6.43 -5.84
N GLN A 53 6.62 6.74 -7.07
CA GLN A 53 8.00 6.49 -7.47
C GLN A 53 8.97 7.29 -6.58
N ASP A 54 10.01 6.62 -6.10
CA ASP A 54 11.07 7.26 -5.34
C ASP A 54 11.85 8.23 -6.24
N GLN A 55 12.10 9.44 -5.73
CA GLN A 55 12.82 10.48 -6.45
C GLN A 55 14.33 10.26 -6.44
N LEU A 56 14.87 9.51 -5.48
CA LEU A 56 16.30 9.23 -5.36
C LEU A 56 16.72 8.03 -6.20
N ASP A 57 15.89 6.98 -6.23
CA ASP A 57 16.11 5.80 -7.06
C ASP A 57 14.79 5.39 -7.75
N PRO A 58 14.59 5.77 -9.04
CA PRO A 58 13.37 5.51 -9.80
C PRO A 58 12.97 4.03 -9.93
N ARG A 59 13.86 3.10 -9.58
CA ARG A 59 13.57 1.67 -9.54
C ARG A 59 12.61 1.30 -8.40
N TRP A 60 12.58 2.09 -7.33
CA TRP A 60 11.75 1.82 -6.17
C TRP A 60 10.46 2.65 -6.20
N SER A 61 9.41 2.08 -5.62
CA SER A 61 8.16 2.78 -5.34
C SER A 61 7.82 2.69 -3.86
N VAL A 62 7.56 3.83 -3.24
CA VAL A 62 7.07 3.93 -1.86
C VAL A 62 5.62 3.46 -1.80
N VAL A 63 5.31 2.58 -0.84
CA VAL A 63 3.96 2.06 -0.61
C VAL A 63 3.25 2.94 0.41
N LEU A 64 2.09 3.47 0.02
CA LEU A 64 1.25 4.32 0.84
C LEU A 64 -0.05 3.58 1.16
N SER A 65 -0.32 3.35 2.45
CA SER A 65 -1.59 2.79 2.89
C SER A 65 -2.60 3.91 3.12
N THR A 66 -3.82 3.75 2.60
CA THR A 66 -4.92 4.57 3.09
C THR A 66 -5.38 4.07 4.45
N PRO A 67 -5.74 4.96 5.37
CA PRO A 67 -6.53 4.56 6.53
C PRO A 67 -7.74 3.75 6.06
N GLN A 68 -8.06 2.67 6.76
CA GLN A 68 -9.29 1.96 6.47
C GLN A 68 -10.42 2.94 6.74
N LYS A 69 -11.15 3.28 5.67
CA LYS A 69 -12.40 3.99 5.80
C LYS A 69 -13.36 2.99 6.42
N ASP A 70 -13.38 2.93 7.74
CA ASP A 70 -14.39 2.19 8.47
C ASP A 70 -15.71 2.81 8.04
N PHE A 71 -16.42 2.13 7.14
CA PHE A 71 -17.82 2.41 6.83
C PHE A 71 -18.64 1.99 8.06
N LEU A 72 -18.39 2.63 9.19
CA LEU A 72 -19.38 2.70 10.25
C LEU A 72 -20.49 3.57 9.67
N ASP A 73 -21.64 2.95 9.44
CA ASP A 73 -22.92 3.58 9.14
C ASP A 73 -23.25 4.61 10.24
N LYS A 74 -22.61 5.78 10.19
CA LYS A 74 -22.97 6.91 11.02
C LYS A 74 -23.80 7.84 10.15
N GLU A 75 -25.08 7.51 10.09
CA GLU A 75 -26.12 8.43 9.65
C GLU A 75 -25.97 9.73 10.45
N GLY A 76 -25.64 10.82 9.76
CA GLY A 76 -25.64 12.18 10.29
C GLY A 76 -24.26 12.81 10.43
N GLY A 77 -24.02 13.84 9.62
CA GLY A 77 -22.92 14.79 9.80
C GLY A 77 -22.08 14.93 8.55
N ASP A 78 -22.24 16.08 7.91
CA ASP A 78 -21.40 16.71 6.90
C ASP A 78 -19.96 16.95 7.37
N ASP A 79 -19.22 15.89 7.71
CA ASP A 79 -17.80 16.01 8.03
C ASP A 79 -16.96 15.53 6.85
N LEU A 80 -16.21 16.50 6.32
CA LEU A 80 -15.19 16.36 5.28
C LEU A 80 -14.43 15.04 5.47
N VAL A 81 -14.62 14.11 4.54
CA VAL A 81 -13.81 12.88 4.50
C VAL A 81 -12.38 13.32 4.29
N ASP A 82 -11.61 13.32 5.36
CA ASP A 82 -10.17 13.45 5.30
C ASP A 82 -9.62 12.21 4.58
N ASN A 83 -9.41 12.33 3.27
CA ASN A 83 -8.71 11.34 2.47
C ASN A 83 -7.18 11.45 2.69
N SER A 84 -6.74 11.95 3.84
CA SER A 84 -5.32 11.98 4.18
C SER A 84 -4.79 10.55 4.15
N ILE A 85 -3.79 10.34 3.29
CA ILE A 85 -2.97 9.15 3.35
C ILE A 85 -2.22 9.28 4.69
N GLU A 86 -2.47 8.34 5.60
CA GLU A 86 -1.75 8.30 6.88
C GLU A 86 -0.25 8.10 6.58
N HIS A 87 0.50 9.20 6.67
CA HIS A 87 1.93 9.12 6.89
C HIS A 87 2.11 8.69 8.35
N HIS A 88 2.60 7.47 8.57
CA HIS A 88 3.04 7.07 9.91
C HIS A 88 3.97 8.16 10.48
N PRO A 89 3.86 8.50 11.78
CA PRO A 89 4.38 9.76 12.29
C PRO A 89 5.90 9.84 12.11
N PHE A 90 6.36 10.92 11.49
CA PHE A 90 7.73 11.39 11.69
C PHE A 90 7.94 11.54 13.20
N ILE A 91 8.69 10.62 13.83
CA ILE A 91 9.28 10.89 15.14
C ILE A 91 10.41 11.88 14.87
N GLY A 92 10.04 13.16 14.85
CA GLY A 92 10.96 14.27 14.81
C GLY A 92 11.75 14.32 16.10
N THR A 93 12.95 13.78 16.09
CA THR A 93 14.07 14.38 16.82
C THR A 93 15.18 14.63 15.82
N LEU A 94 15.08 15.77 15.15
CA LEU A 94 16.21 16.37 14.45
C LEU A 94 17.29 16.66 15.52
N PRO A 95 18.52 16.15 15.41
CA PRO A 95 19.61 16.66 16.23
C PRO A 95 19.91 18.09 15.75
N GLU A 96 19.80 19.07 16.65
CA GLU A 96 20.32 20.42 16.41
C GLU A 96 21.83 20.33 16.19
N VAL A 97 22.32 21.01 15.14
CA VAL A 97 23.74 21.34 14.94
C VAL A 97 24.11 22.52 15.82
#